data_AF-A0A3D0TVM7-F1
#
_entry.id   AF-A0A3D0TVM7-F1
#
_cell.length_a   1.000
_cell.length_b   1.000
_cell.length_c   1.000
_cell.angle_alpha   90.00
_cell.angle_beta   90.00
_cell.angle_gamma   90.00
#
_symmetry.space_group_name_H-M   'P 1'
#
loop_
_entity.id
_entity.type
_entity.pdbx_description
1 polymer ?
#
loop_
_entity_poly.entity_id
_entity_poly.type
_entity_poly.pdbx_seq_one_letter_code
_entity_poly.pdbx_strand_id
1 'polypeptide(L)'
;MKASLYKDTNYALSHLIEEIKHGKIGVPELQRPFVWTPAKVRDLFDSMYQGFPVGTLMFWETDAEVGMRQIGGNTDGKVASQVIVDGQQRLTSLYSVLTGHEVLNHRFAKRRIRMAFCPAEETFEVTDAAIEKNAEYLPDITALWGGRYKSVVREFLQKLGKSRGEDLPHEEQDSLEDRIDNVRDLRDFRFQTIVIGSGANEEQVA
;
A
#
# COMPACT_ATOMS: atom_id res chain seq x y z
N MET A 1 16.53 15.51 -32.91
CA MET A 1 15.49 15.52 -31.86
C MET A 1 16.19 15.44 -30.51
N LYS A 2 15.84 16.29 -29.54
CA LYS A 2 16.34 16.10 -28.15
C LYS A 2 15.79 14.76 -27.63
N ALA A 3 16.63 13.94 -27.00
CA ALA A 3 16.19 12.71 -26.37
C ALA A 3 15.17 13.02 -25.25
N SER A 4 14.18 12.15 -25.08
CA SER A 4 13.23 12.26 -23.96
C SER A 4 14.01 12.15 -22.65
N LEU A 5 13.75 13.07 -21.71
CA LEU A 5 14.33 13.06 -20.37
C LEU A 5 13.58 12.14 -19.41
N TYR A 6 12.53 11.46 -19.88
CA TYR A 6 11.71 10.55 -19.07
C TYR A 6 11.33 9.29 -19.86
N LYS A 7 10.98 8.23 -19.11
CA LYS A 7 10.43 6.96 -19.61
C LYS A 7 9.09 6.67 -18.94
N ASP A 8 8.14 6.18 -19.73
CA ASP A 8 6.86 5.65 -19.24
C ASP A 8 6.97 4.14 -19.08
N THR A 9 6.54 3.64 -17.93
CA THR A 9 6.57 2.21 -17.60
C THR A 9 5.39 1.84 -16.71
N ASN A 10 5.17 0.55 -16.52
CA ASN A 10 4.17 0.04 -15.59
C ASN A 10 4.85 -0.88 -14.58
N TYR A 11 4.65 -0.61 -13.29
CA TYR A 11 5.14 -1.46 -12.22
C TYR A 11 3.99 -2.07 -11.43
N ALA A 12 4.11 -3.35 -11.10
CA ALA A 12 3.22 -4.00 -10.12
C ALA A 12 3.48 -3.41 -8.72
N LEU A 13 2.43 -3.30 -7.91
CA LEU A 13 2.56 -2.81 -6.55
C LEU A 13 3.59 -3.62 -5.75
N SER A 14 3.57 -4.95 -5.85
CA SER A 14 4.52 -5.85 -5.20
C SER A 14 5.97 -5.50 -5.51
N HIS A 15 6.27 -5.17 -6.77
CA HIS A 15 7.60 -4.69 -7.16
C HIS A 15 7.95 -3.37 -6.48
N LEU A 16 7.05 -2.39 -6.50
CA LEU A 16 7.28 -1.10 -5.85
C LEU A 16 7.53 -1.24 -4.34
N ILE A 17 6.74 -2.08 -3.66
CA ILE A 17 6.92 -2.36 -2.23
C ILE A 17 8.29 -2.98 -1.95
N GLU A 18 8.75 -3.93 -2.78
CA GLU A 18 10.07 -4.54 -2.61
C GLU A 18 11.22 -3.54 -2.88
N GLU A 19 11.09 -2.67 -3.87
CA GLU A 19 12.11 -1.64 -4.14
C GLU A 19 12.22 -0.61 -3.00
N ILE A 20 11.10 -0.29 -2.32
CA ILE A 20 11.10 0.52 -1.09
C ILE A 20 11.79 -0.24 0.05
N LYS A 21 11.43 -1.52 0.29
CA LYS A 21 12.07 -2.34 1.35
C LYS A 21 13.58 -2.46 1.17
N HIS A 22 14.04 -2.59 -0.07
CA HIS A 22 15.47 -2.66 -0.37
C HIS A 22 16.20 -1.30 -0.31
N GLY A 23 15.46 -0.20 -0.12
CA GLY A 23 15.98 1.16 -0.06
C GLY A 23 16.36 1.75 -1.41
N LYS A 24 15.90 1.17 -2.53
CA LYS A 24 16.16 1.67 -3.88
C LYS A 24 15.26 2.85 -4.23
N ILE A 25 13.98 2.77 -3.83
CA ILE A 25 13.04 3.89 -3.90
C ILE A 25 13.04 4.60 -2.55
N GLY A 26 13.52 5.83 -2.53
CA GLY A 26 13.41 6.74 -1.40
C GLY A 26 12.00 7.31 -1.31
N VAL A 27 11.34 7.08 -0.18
CA VAL A 27 10.02 7.66 0.14
C VAL A 27 10.19 8.60 1.34
N PRO A 28 10.37 9.92 1.12
CA PRO A 28 10.59 10.90 2.18
C PRO A 28 9.55 10.89 3.31
N GLU A 29 8.30 10.54 2.99
CA GLU A 29 7.20 10.42 3.97
C GLU A 29 7.35 9.28 4.97
N LEU A 30 8.22 8.30 4.74
CA LEU A 30 8.56 7.34 5.80
C LEU A 30 9.31 8.01 6.96
N GLN A 31 9.89 9.19 6.72
CA GLN A 31 10.64 9.99 7.71
C GLN A 31 10.00 11.36 8.01
N ARG A 32 8.91 11.72 7.33
CA ARG A 32 8.17 12.98 7.51
C ARG A 32 6.72 12.70 7.89
N PRO A 33 5.97 13.70 8.37
CA PRO A 33 4.58 13.51 8.71
C PRO A 33 3.72 13.15 7.50
N PHE A 34 3.12 11.96 7.54
CA PHE A 34 2.04 11.51 6.68
C PHE A 34 0.76 12.31 6.98
N VAL A 35 0.14 12.88 5.95
CA VAL A 35 -0.98 13.84 6.10
C VAL A 35 -2.32 13.31 5.58
N TRP A 36 -2.33 12.18 4.87
CA TRP A 36 -3.57 11.51 4.50
C TRP A 36 -4.32 10.99 5.73
N THR A 37 -5.65 11.18 5.73
CA THR A 37 -6.52 10.56 6.72
C THR A 37 -6.71 9.08 6.39
N PRO A 38 -7.01 8.22 7.38
CA PRO A 38 -7.33 6.81 7.11
C PRO A 38 -8.46 6.62 6.08
N ALA A 39 -9.43 7.54 6.03
CA ALA A 39 -10.50 7.52 5.03
C ALA A 39 -9.96 7.66 3.58
N LYS A 40 -8.98 8.54 3.34
CA LYS A 40 -8.35 8.64 2.00
C LYS A 40 -7.60 7.36 1.61
N VAL A 41 -7.04 6.67 2.60
CA VAL A 41 -6.41 5.36 2.38
C VAL A 41 -7.46 4.33 1.99
N ARG A 42 -8.57 4.27 2.71
CA ARG A 42 -9.72 3.42 2.34
C ARG A 42 -10.18 3.70 0.91
N ASP A 43 -10.42 4.96 0.55
CA ASP A 43 -10.89 5.34 -0.79
C ASP A 43 -9.90 4.94 -1.90
N LEU A 44 -8.59 4.93 -1.61
CA LEU A 44 -7.56 4.41 -2.51
C LEU A 44 -7.72 2.90 -2.72
N PHE A 45 -7.91 2.12 -1.64
CA PHE A 45 -8.13 0.67 -1.73
C PHE A 45 -9.44 0.34 -2.45
N ASP A 46 -10.53 1.06 -2.17
CA ASP A 46 -11.80 0.92 -2.88
C ASP A 46 -11.59 1.15 -4.38
N SER A 47 -10.89 2.22 -4.75
CA SER A 47 -10.62 2.54 -6.16
C SER A 47 -9.80 1.45 -6.85
N MET A 48 -8.77 0.92 -6.18
CA MET A 48 -7.95 -0.17 -6.73
C MET A 48 -8.74 -1.47 -6.90
N TYR A 49 -9.55 -1.83 -5.90
CA TYR A 49 -10.37 -3.04 -5.92
C TYR A 49 -11.44 -2.99 -7.01
N GLN A 50 -12.07 -1.83 -7.22
CA GLN A 50 -13.04 -1.62 -8.29
C GLN A 50 -12.40 -1.43 -9.68
N GLY A 51 -11.06 -1.47 -9.78
CA GLY A 51 -10.34 -1.31 -11.05
C GLY A 51 -10.31 0.11 -11.60
N PHE A 52 -10.62 1.13 -10.78
CA PHE A 52 -10.52 2.53 -11.18
C PHE A 52 -9.05 2.99 -11.25
N PRO A 53 -8.73 3.94 -12.15
CA PRO A 53 -7.40 4.53 -12.19
C PRO A 53 -7.12 5.31 -10.90
N VAL A 54 -5.99 5.00 -10.26
CA VAL A 54 -5.56 5.66 -9.02
C VAL A 54 -4.45 6.70 -9.22
N GLY A 55 -4.29 7.15 -10.46
CA GLY A 55 -3.31 8.14 -10.90
C GLY A 55 -1.92 7.57 -11.15
N THR A 56 -1.09 8.34 -11.84
CA THR A 56 0.29 8.01 -12.19
C THR A 56 1.23 8.18 -10.99
N LEU A 57 2.28 7.36 -10.88
CA LEU A 57 3.40 7.60 -9.96
C LEU A 57 4.55 8.26 -10.74
N MET A 58 5.26 9.19 -10.10
CA MET A 58 6.41 9.83 -10.73
C MET A 58 7.65 9.62 -9.87
N PHE A 59 8.71 9.12 -10.50
CA PHE A 59 10.02 8.94 -9.87
C PHE A 59 11.07 9.76 -10.61
N TRP A 60 12.10 10.15 -9.88
CA TRP A 60 13.31 10.73 -10.41
C TRP A 60 14.49 9.83 -10.08
N GLU A 61 15.23 9.43 -11.11
CA GLU A 61 16.49 8.68 -10.96
C GLU A 61 17.59 9.63 -10.49
N THR A 62 18.24 9.28 -9.40
CA THR A 62 19.36 10.03 -8.84
C THR A 62 20.65 9.26 -9.10
N ASP A 63 21.67 9.94 -9.63
CA ASP A 63 23.00 9.36 -9.68
C ASP A 63 23.45 9.11 -8.24
N ALA A 64 23.96 7.91 -7.95
CA ALA A 64 24.29 7.46 -6.59
C ALA A 64 25.26 8.36 -5.81
N GLU A 65 25.90 9.34 -6.47
CA GLU A 65 26.76 10.36 -5.88
C GLU A 65 26.02 11.62 -5.38
N VAL A 66 24.83 11.92 -5.90
CA VAL A 66 23.98 13.02 -5.40
C VAL A 66 23.28 12.52 -4.15
N GLY A 67 24.07 12.44 -3.08
CA GLY A 67 23.63 11.99 -1.78
C GLY A 67 22.50 12.87 -1.27
N MET A 68 21.26 12.39 -1.45
CA MET A 68 20.29 12.48 -0.39
C MET A 68 20.82 11.64 0.79
N ARG A 69 21.79 12.21 1.52
CA ARG A 69 21.89 11.95 2.94
C ARG A 69 20.50 12.27 3.46
N GLN A 70 19.78 11.25 3.92
CA GLN A 70 18.59 11.46 4.72
C GLN A 70 18.91 12.55 5.74
N ILE A 71 18.27 13.71 5.59
CA ILE A 71 18.30 14.72 6.64
C ILE A 71 17.47 14.12 7.77
N GLY A 72 18.16 13.40 8.66
CA GLY A 72 17.61 12.78 9.87
C GLY A 72 17.68 11.25 9.91
N GLY A 73 18.86 10.70 10.21
CA GLY A 73 18.96 9.52 11.08
C GLY A 73 19.16 8.14 10.43
N ASN A 74 20.37 7.60 10.61
CA ASN A 74 20.80 6.19 10.58
C ASN A 74 19.91 5.16 9.86
N THR A 75 20.27 4.85 8.61
CA THR A 75 20.21 3.49 8.04
C THR A 75 21.42 3.26 7.15
N ASP A 76 21.91 2.03 7.10
CA ASP A 76 23.17 1.61 6.49
C ASP A 76 23.31 2.04 5.02
N GLY A 77 24.05 3.11 4.75
CA GLY A 77 24.91 3.35 3.56
C GLY A 77 24.32 3.24 2.15
N LYS A 78 23.05 2.86 1.96
CA LYS A 78 22.43 2.70 0.64
C LYS A 78 21.80 4.02 0.23
N VAL A 79 22.44 4.68 -0.73
CA VAL A 79 21.87 5.84 -1.41
C VAL A 79 20.73 5.33 -2.30
N ALA A 80 19.52 5.85 -2.11
CA ALA A 80 18.41 5.53 -2.98
C ALA A 80 18.76 5.94 -4.42
N SER A 81 18.50 5.06 -5.38
CA SER A 81 18.72 5.33 -6.80
C SER A 81 17.52 6.01 -7.47
N GLN A 82 16.38 6.04 -6.78
CA GLN A 82 15.16 6.70 -7.23
C GLN A 82 14.47 7.40 -6.06
N VAL A 83 13.90 8.57 -6.31
CA VAL A 83 13.09 9.33 -5.33
C VAL A 83 11.69 9.52 -5.89
N ILE A 84 10.67 9.36 -5.05
CA ILE A 84 9.29 9.65 -5.43
C ILE A 84 9.05 11.17 -5.48
N VAL A 85 8.53 11.64 -6.62
CA VAL A 85 8.20 13.05 -6.88
C VAL A 85 6.69 13.26 -6.71
N ASP A 86 5.88 12.38 -7.29
CA ASP A 86 4.42 12.38 -7.16
C ASP A 86 3.90 11.00 -6.73
N GLY A 87 2.80 10.99 -5.99
CA GLY A 87 2.16 9.79 -5.48
C GLY A 87 2.72 9.30 -4.15
N GLN A 88 3.50 10.15 -3.47
CA GLN A 88 4.16 9.84 -2.20
C GLN A 88 3.17 9.32 -1.14
N GLN A 89 2.06 10.02 -0.92
CA GLN A 89 1.04 9.60 0.06
C GLN A 89 0.37 8.29 -0.34
N ARG A 90 0.10 8.08 -1.64
CA ARG A 90 -0.49 6.83 -2.16
C ARG A 90 0.44 5.66 -1.89
N LEU A 91 1.70 5.78 -2.31
CA LEU A 91 2.68 4.71 -2.16
C LEU A 91 3.01 4.43 -0.68
N THR A 92 3.10 5.46 0.16
CA THR A 92 3.28 5.32 1.62
C THR A 92 2.09 4.61 2.26
N SER A 93 0.86 4.94 1.86
CA SER A 93 -0.36 4.27 2.35
C SER A 93 -0.35 2.78 2.03
N LEU A 94 -0.05 2.44 0.78
CA LEU A 94 0.02 1.05 0.32
C LEU A 94 1.14 0.29 1.03
N TYR A 95 2.32 0.91 1.16
CA TYR A 95 3.43 0.32 1.92
C TYR A 95 3.03 0.05 3.37
N SER A 96 2.42 1.03 4.06
CA SER A 96 1.99 0.88 5.46
C SER A 96 0.98 -0.25 5.64
N VAL A 97 -0.03 -0.34 4.77
CA VAL A 97 -1.08 -1.37 4.87
C VAL A 97 -0.58 -2.75 4.45
N LEU A 98 0.18 -2.88 3.35
CA LEU A 98 0.65 -4.19 2.89
C LEU A 98 1.71 -4.81 3.80
N THR A 99 2.52 -3.98 4.46
CA THR A 99 3.63 -4.46 5.31
C THR A 99 3.35 -4.36 6.81
N GLY A 100 2.31 -3.61 7.19
CA GLY A 100 2.03 -3.25 8.58
C GLY A 100 2.97 -2.19 9.15
N HIS A 101 3.80 -1.54 8.32
CA HIS A 101 4.74 -0.52 8.76
C HIS A 101 4.03 0.70 9.36
N GLU A 102 4.55 1.23 10.46
CA GLU A 102 4.02 2.42 11.09
C GLU A 102 4.48 3.69 10.37
N VAL A 103 3.57 4.62 10.15
CA VAL A 103 3.88 5.94 9.60
C VAL A 103 3.86 7.00 10.70
N LEU A 104 4.59 8.09 10.50
CA LEU A 104 4.52 9.25 11.39
C LEU A 104 3.31 10.10 11.01
N ASN A 105 2.43 10.41 11.94
CA ASN A 105 1.37 11.39 11.67
C ASN A 105 1.87 12.84 11.77
N HIS A 106 1.01 13.83 11.52
CA HIS A 106 1.29 15.27 11.69
C HIS A 106 1.86 15.68 13.07
N ARG A 107 1.73 14.84 14.10
CA ARG A 107 2.29 15.04 15.45
C ARG A 107 3.58 14.26 15.69
N PHE A 108 4.19 13.72 14.63
CA PHE A 108 5.36 12.85 14.68
C PHE A 108 5.16 11.59 15.55
N ALA A 109 3.92 11.19 15.80
CA ALA A 109 3.61 9.96 16.50
C ALA A 109 3.52 8.81 15.49
N LYS A 110 4.20 7.70 15.80
CA LYS A 110 4.07 6.46 15.04
C LYS A 110 2.64 5.94 15.14
N ARG A 111 2.05 5.62 13.99
CA ARG A 111 0.71 5.06 13.87
C ARG A 111 0.71 4.02 12.76
N ARG A 112 0.14 2.86 13.06
CA ARG A 112 -0.18 1.86 12.05
C ARG A 112 -1.52 2.20 11.42
N ILE A 113 -1.57 2.20 10.08
CA ILE A 113 -2.81 2.32 9.33
C ILE A 113 -3.40 0.92 9.19
N ARG A 114 -4.62 0.72 9.68
CA ARG A 114 -5.32 -0.56 9.61
C ARG A 114 -6.60 -0.38 8.80
N MET A 115 -6.72 -1.19 7.76
CA MET A 115 -7.89 -1.27 6.90
C MET A 115 -8.55 -2.62 7.14
N ALA A 116 -9.86 -2.59 7.29
CA ALA A 116 -10.72 -3.75 7.31
C ALA A 116 -11.37 -3.94 5.94
N PHE A 117 -11.83 -5.16 5.67
CA PHE A 117 -12.59 -5.49 4.47
C PHE A 117 -13.81 -6.32 4.86
N CYS A 118 -14.96 -5.99 4.28
CA CYS A 118 -16.20 -6.75 4.41
C CYS A 118 -16.41 -7.57 3.12
N PRO A 119 -16.15 -8.89 3.11
CA PRO A 119 -16.30 -9.69 1.90
C PRO A 119 -17.74 -9.81 1.43
N ALA A 120 -18.74 -9.70 2.31
CA ALA A 120 -20.15 -9.76 1.91
C ALA A 120 -20.54 -8.56 1.02
N GLU A 121 -20.04 -7.37 1.37
CA GLU A 121 -20.37 -6.09 0.73
C GLU A 121 -19.29 -5.59 -0.25
N GLU A 122 -18.12 -6.25 -0.27
CA GLU A 122 -16.96 -5.86 -1.08
C GLU A 122 -16.46 -4.43 -0.82
N THR A 123 -16.50 -4.01 0.45
CA THR A 123 -16.12 -2.66 0.89
C THR A 123 -14.94 -2.68 1.85
N PHE A 124 -14.11 -1.65 1.78
CA PHE A 124 -13.08 -1.38 2.78
C PHE A 124 -13.60 -0.44 3.85
N GLU A 125 -13.09 -0.58 5.08
CA GLU A 125 -13.35 0.37 6.16
C GLU A 125 -12.10 0.65 6.99
N VAL A 126 -12.07 1.83 7.62
CA VAL A 126 -11.02 2.14 8.60
C VAL A 126 -11.26 1.30 9.84
N THR A 127 -10.28 0.50 10.26
CA THR A 127 -10.45 -0.37 11.43
C THR A 127 -10.60 0.45 12.71
N ASP A 128 -11.71 0.25 13.41
CA ASP A 128 -11.96 0.73 14.77
C ASP A 128 -12.40 -0.40 15.71
N ALA A 129 -12.72 -0.05 16.97
CA ALA A 129 -13.13 -1.03 17.97
C ALA A 129 -14.48 -1.72 17.68
N ALA A 130 -15.35 -1.10 16.87
CA ALA A 130 -16.60 -1.71 16.45
C ALA A 130 -16.34 -2.73 15.33
N ILE A 131 -15.53 -2.36 14.35
CA ILE A 131 -15.10 -3.23 13.24
C ILE A 131 -14.36 -4.46 13.75
N GLU A 132 -13.48 -4.33 14.76
CA GLU A 132 -12.77 -5.48 15.35
C GLU A 132 -13.72 -6.55 15.93
N LYS A 133 -14.82 -6.11 16.51
CA LYS A 133 -15.83 -6.98 17.12
C LYS A 133 -16.82 -7.53 16.11
N ASN A 134 -16.95 -6.91 14.94
CA ASN A 134 -17.83 -7.37 13.88
C ASN A 134 -17.25 -8.64 13.22
N ALA A 135 -18.10 -9.66 13.04
CA ALA A 135 -17.71 -10.92 12.42
C ALA A 135 -17.76 -10.86 10.88
N GLU A 136 -18.51 -9.93 10.31
CA GLU A 136 -18.62 -9.70 8.85
C GLU A 136 -17.33 -9.08 8.27
N TYR A 137 -16.45 -8.54 9.11
CA TYR A 137 -15.22 -7.89 8.69
C TYR A 137 -14.00 -8.76 8.97
N LEU A 138 -13.08 -8.76 7.99
CA LEU A 138 -11.67 -9.02 8.24
C LEU A 138 -11.04 -7.71 8.75
N PRO A 139 -10.69 -7.58 10.04
CA PRO A 139 -10.38 -6.29 10.66
C PRO A 139 -8.97 -5.75 10.33
N ASP A 140 -8.13 -6.52 9.67
CA ASP A 140 -6.78 -6.10 9.28
C ASP A 140 -6.31 -6.86 8.03
N ILE A 141 -6.51 -6.25 6.86
CA ILE A 141 -6.16 -6.85 5.57
C ILE A 141 -4.65 -7.08 5.40
N THR A 142 -3.79 -6.45 6.20
CA THR A 142 -2.33 -6.72 6.22
C THR A 142 -2.04 -8.23 6.32
N ALA A 143 -2.88 -8.95 7.05
CA ALA A 143 -2.73 -10.38 7.31
C ALA A 143 -2.80 -11.24 6.02
N LEU A 144 -3.40 -10.73 4.94
CA LEU A 144 -3.55 -11.42 3.66
C LEU A 144 -2.23 -11.53 2.88
N TRP A 145 -1.29 -10.59 3.11
CA TRP A 145 0.03 -10.59 2.46
C TRP A 145 1.13 -11.21 3.33
N GLY A 146 0.79 -11.65 4.54
CA GLY A 146 1.69 -12.39 5.41
C GLY A 146 1.71 -13.90 5.13
N GLY A 147 2.60 -14.63 5.80
CA GLY A 147 2.73 -16.09 5.67
C GLY A 147 1.56 -16.91 6.25
N ARG A 148 0.51 -16.27 6.77
CA ARG A 148 -0.64 -16.93 7.43
C ARG A 148 -1.97 -16.77 6.69
N TYR A 149 -1.95 -16.34 5.42
CA TYR A 149 -3.15 -16.09 4.62
C TYR A 149 -4.24 -17.19 4.75
N LYS A 150 -3.91 -18.48 4.55
CA LYS A 150 -4.89 -19.58 4.63
C LYS A 150 -5.54 -19.69 6.02
N SER A 151 -4.78 -19.42 7.07
CA SER A 151 -5.29 -19.44 8.44
C SER A 151 -6.21 -18.25 8.69
N VAL A 152 -5.87 -17.07 8.17
CA VAL A 152 -6.68 -15.86 8.26
C VAL A 152 -8.05 -16.05 7.63
N VAL A 153 -8.11 -16.59 6.40
CA VAL A 153 -9.38 -16.87 5.70
C VAL A 153 -10.23 -17.87 6.50
N ARG A 154 -9.62 -18.98 6.94
CA ARG A 154 -10.32 -19.99 7.74
C ARG A 154 -10.88 -19.44 9.06
N GLU A 155 -10.08 -18.64 9.76
CA GLU A 155 -10.48 -18.00 11.03
C GLU A 155 -11.63 -17.02 10.80
N PHE A 156 -11.61 -16.26 9.70
CA PHE A 156 -12.70 -15.38 9.29
C PHE A 156 -14.00 -16.16 9.05
N LEU A 157 -13.98 -17.17 8.18
CA LEU A 157 -15.17 -17.98 7.86
C LEU A 157 -15.74 -18.66 9.11
N GLN A 158 -14.88 -19.18 9.98
CA GLN A 158 -15.31 -19.80 11.24
C GLN A 158 -15.93 -18.77 12.21
N LYS A 159 -15.36 -17.57 12.32
CA LYS A 159 -15.92 -16.49 13.14
C LYS A 159 -17.29 -16.07 12.62
N LEU A 160 -17.42 -15.95 11.30
CA LEU A 160 -18.65 -15.56 10.63
C LEU A 160 -19.77 -16.59 10.85
N GLY A 161 -19.53 -17.87 10.57
CA GLY A 161 -20.50 -18.94 10.83
C GLY A 161 -20.96 -18.99 12.29
N LYS A 162 -20.01 -18.92 13.24
CA LYS A 162 -20.33 -18.86 14.68
C LYS A 162 -21.21 -17.67 15.05
N SER A 163 -21.01 -16.51 14.43
CA SER A 163 -21.82 -15.32 14.70
C SER A 163 -23.26 -15.42 14.17
N ARG A 164 -23.45 -16.17 13.08
CA ARG A 164 -24.75 -16.43 12.46
C ARG A 164 -25.48 -17.63 13.09
N GLY A 165 -24.79 -18.44 13.88
CA GLY A 165 -25.36 -19.58 14.59
C GLY A 165 -25.48 -20.84 13.73
N GLU A 166 -24.90 -20.85 12.55
CA GLU A 166 -24.91 -21.95 11.59
C GLU A 166 -23.60 -22.03 10.80
N ASP A 167 -23.30 -23.21 10.25
CA ASP A 167 -22.17 -23.35 9.33
C ASP A 167 -22.54 -22.70 7.98
N LEU A 168 -21.60 -21.93 7.42
CA LEU A 168 -21.79 -21.29 6.13
C LEU A 168 -21.87 -22.37 5.02
N PRO A 169 -22.81 -22.31 4.08
CA PRO A 169 -22.82 -23.18 2.91
C PRO A 169 -21.49 -23.11 2.14
N HIS A 170 -21.04 -24.23 1.56
CA HIS A 170 -19.78 -24.27 0.81
C HIS A 170 -19.71 -23.23 -0.31
N GLU A 171 -20.79 -23.03 -1.05
CA GLU A 171 -20.87 -22.02 -2.12
C GLU A 171 -20.67 -20.58 -1.60
N GLU A 172 -21.19 -20.27 -0.40
CA GLU A 172 -20.97 -18.97 0.23
C GLU A 172 -19.52 -18.83 0.70
N GLN A 173 -18.95 -19.90 1.28
CA GLN A 173 -17.53 -19.89 1.68
C GLN A 173 -16.61 -19.63 0.49
N ASP A 174 -16.84 -20.32 -0.63
CA ASP A 174 -16.06 -20.17 -1.86
C ASP A 174 -16.15 -18.74 -2.39
N SER A 175 -17.37 -18.16 -2.46
CA SER A 175 -17.58 -16.78 -2.90
C SER A 175 -16.90 -15.74 -1.99
N LEU A 176 -16.96 -15.92 -0.67
CA LEU A 176 -16.28 -15.03 0.27
C LEU A 176 -14.75 -15.18 0.18
N GLU A 177 -14.24 -16.38 -0.02
CA GLU A 177 -12.81 -16.65 -0.24
C GLU A 177 -12.31 -15.97 -1.52
N ASP A 178 -13.04 -16.10 -2.63
CA ASP A 178 -12.73 -15.45 -3.91
C ASP A 178 -12.63 -13.92 -3.76
N ARG A 179 -13.56 -13.30 -3.01
CA ARG A 179 -13.54 -11.85 -2.75
C ARG A 179 -12.35 -11.43 -1.87
N ILE A 180 -11.95 -12.27 -0.92
CA ILE A 180 -10.75 -12.03 -0.11
C ILE A 180 -9.48 -12.19 -0.98
N ASP A 181 -9.47 -13.13 -1.93
CA ASP A 181 -8.40 -13.29 -2.90
C ASP A 181 -8.26 -12.07 -3.81
N ASN A 182 -9.36 -11.47 -4.25
CA ASN A 182 -9.32 -10.21 -4.99
C ASN A 182 -8.62 -9.10 -4.20
N VAL A 183 -8.82 -9.02 -2.88
CA VAL A 183 -8.08 -8.07 -2.02
C VAL A 183 -6.59 -8.42 -2.01
N ARG A 184 -6.24 -9.70 -1.90
CA ARG A 184 -4.83 -10.14 -1.89
C ARG A 184 -4.13 -9.83 -3.21
N ASP A 185 -4.84 -9.95 -4.32
CA ASP A 185 -4.33 -9.69 -5.67
C ASP A 185 -4.13 -8.20 -5.97
N LEU A 186 -4.56 -7.29 -5.09
CA LEU A 186 -4.19 -5.87 -5.16
C LEU A 186 -2.66 -5.64 -5.16
N ARG A 187 -1.87 -6.60 -4.65
CA ARG A 187 -0.40 -6.56 -4.77
C ARG A 187 0.09 -6.60 -6.22
N ASP A 188 -0.73 -7.10 -7.14
CA ASP A 188 -0.43 -7.25 -8.55
C ASP A 188 -1.02 -6.10 -9.39
N PHE A 189 -1.74 -5.17 -8.73
CA PHE A 189 -2.21 -3.93 -9.34
C PHE A 189 -1.07 -3.17 -9.99
N ARG A 190 -1.28 -2.71 -11.22
CA ARG A 190 -0.25 -2.04 -12.03
C ARG A 190 -0.42 -0.53 -12.00
N PHE A 191 0.63 0.16 -11.58
CA PHE A 191 0.71 1.61 -11.61
C PHE A 191 1.36 2.08 -12.90
N GLN A 192 0.69 3.01 -13.60
CA GLN A 192 1.34 3.84 -14.59
C GLN A 192 2.41 4.66 -13.89
N THR A 193 3.64 4.59 -14.40
CA THR A 193 4.81 5.20 -13.77
C THR A 193 5.60 5.99 -14.79
N ILE A 194 5.91 7.24 -14.43
CA ILE A 194 6.82 8.11 -15.18
C ILE A 194 8.14 8.14 -14.41
N VAL A 195 9.25 7.85 -15.07
CA VAL A 195 10.58 7.94 -14.47
C VAL A 195 11.39 8.97 -15.23
N ILE A 196 11.77 10.04 -14.53
CA ILE A 196 12.64 11.09 -15.03
C ILE A 196 14.08 10.62 -14.83
N GLY A 197 14.90 10.70 -15.88
CA GLY A 197 16.31 10.30 -15.82
C GLY A 197 17.16 11.28 -15.01
N SER A 198 18.35 10.83 -14.59
CA SER A 198 19.29 11.63 -13.78
C SER A 198 19.87 12.87 -14.48
N GLY A 199 19.68 12.99 -15.79
CA GLY A 199 20.06 14.18 -16.55
C GLY A 199 19.15 15.41 -16.34
N ALA A 200 18.03 15.27 -15.62
CA ALA A 200 17.17 16.39 -15.21
C ALA A 200 17.66 16.97 -13.87
N ASN A 201 17.61 18.30 -13.71
CA ASN A 201 17.98 18.96 -12.46
C ASN A 201 16.77 19.14 -11.51
N GLU A 202 17.03 19.42 -10.23
CA GLU A 202 15.99 19.52 -9.19
C GLU A 202 14.92 20.59 -9.51
N GLU A 203 15.32 21.74 -10.08
CA GLU A 203 14.40 22.81 -10.53
C GLU A 203 13.48 22.39 -11.69
N GLN A 204 13.85 21.37 -12.47
CA GLN A 204 13.03 20.83 -13.58
C GLN A 204 12.05 19.75 -13.11
N VAL A 205 12.26 19.18 -11.93
CA VAL A 205 11.48 18.06 -11.38
C VAL A 205 10.50 18.54 -10.29
N ALA A 206 10.82 19.63 -9.60
CA ALA A 206 10.03 20.22 -8.51
C ALA A 206 8.79 21.00 -8.94
#